data_AF-A0A2Z4UAW8-F1
#
_entry.id   AF-A0A2Z4UAW8-F1
#
_cell.length_a   1.000
_cell.length_b   1.000
_cell.length_c   1.000
_cell.angle_alpha   90.00
_cell.angle_beta   90.00
_cell.angle_gamma   90.00
#
_symmetry.space_group_name_H-M   'P 1'
#
loop_
_entity.id
_entity.type
_entity.pdbx_description
1 polymer ?
#
loop_
_entity_poly.entity_id
_entity_poly.type
_entity_poly.pdbx_seq_one_letter_code
_entity_poly.pdbx_strand_id
1 'polypeptide(L)'
;MKIIENQKFDEERALYGSNGLLVKNCYFDGPADGESAFKECNQIEAKHCLFNLRYPFWHDCGLTISHSEMTVNCRAALWYSNHVIVTDSKLHGIKAFRECSDVTIQNCDIISSEFGWSVQKICMEDTTAISEYFMMRSENLIFRRVHFQGKYSFQYIKNAQFDNCVFDTKDAFWHGENITIRNSTIKGEYLAWYSNNLILINCKIIGTQPFCYCKNLKLVDCEMVETDLAFEKSQVEATIITKVDSIKNPLTGVITVPDVGEVILDDVEAKGKIIITG
;
A
#
# COMPACT_ATOMS: atom_id res chain seq x y z
N MET A 1 29.02 -12.10 -14.75
CA MET A 1 28.58 -11.68 -13.40
C MET A 1 29.78 -11.76 -12.47
N LYS A 2 30.14 -10.66 -11.80
CA LYS A 2 31.26 -10.57 -10.84
C LYS A 2 30.70 -10.74 -9.42
N ILE A 3 31.45 -11.41 -8.54
CA ILE A 3 31.02 -11.68 -7.15
C ILE A 3 31.85 -10.82 -6.19
N ILE A 4 31.17 -10.20 -5.23
CA ILE A 4 31.73 -9.51 -4.07
C ILE A 4 31.14 -10.20 -2.84
N GLU A 5 31.98 -10.73 -1.95
CA GLU A 5 31.51 -11.50 -0.80
C GLU A 5 32.30 -11.15 0.48
N ASN A 6 31.60 -11.16 1.63
CA ASN A 6 32.17 -10.98 2.97
C ASN A 6 32.97 -9.67 3.13
N GLN A 7 32.48 -8.59 2.51
CA GLN A 7 33.10 -7.27 2.57
C GLN A 7 32.31 -6.30 3.46
N LYS A 8 32.99 -5.30 3.99
CA LYS A 8 32.39 -4.15 4.65
C LYS A 8 32.70 -2.90 3.83
N PHE A 9 31.70 -2.08 3.58
CA PHE A 9 31.78 -0.81 2.85
C PHE A 9 31.23 0.29 3.75
N ASP A 10 31.97 1.38 3.88
CA ASP A 10 31.55 2.54 4.66
C ASP A 10 31.73 3.88 3.92
N GLU A 11 32.33 3.82 2.74
CA GLU A 11 32.61 4.95 1.87
C GLU A 11 31.39 5.41 1.04
N GLU A 12 31.43 6.66 0.59
CA GLU A 12 30.45 7.19 -0.36
C GLU A 12 30.55 6.46 -1.70
N ARG A 13 29.40 5.95 -2.18
CA ARG A 13 29.24 5.30 -3.50
C ARG A 13 30.23 4.16 -3.79
N ALA A 14 30.45 3.31 -2.79
CA ALA A 14 31.36 2.16 -2.84
C ALA A 14 31.31 1.33 -4.14
N LEU A 15 30.11 1.14 -4.72
CA LEU A 15 29.88 0.30 -5.90
C LEU A 15 29.26 1.07 -7.08
N TYR A 16 29.46 2.39 -7.12
CA TYR A 16 28.94 3.28 -8.17
C TYR A 16 29.09 2.74 -9.59
N GLY A 17 28.04 2.88 -10.40
CA GLY A 17 28.09 2.58 -11.83
C GLY A 17 28.34 1.10 -12.17
N SER A 18 28.22 0.21 -11.19
CA SER A 18 28.53 -1.20 -11.38
C SER A 18 27.49 -1.90 -12.23
N ASN A 19 27.94 -2.90 -13.00
CA ASN A 19 27.07 -3.71 -13.83
C ASN A 19 27.35 -5.21 -13.65
N GLY A 20 26.29 -5.99 -13.39
CA GLY A 20 26.36 -7.45 -13.34
C GLY A 20 27.10 -7.96 -12.11
N LEU A 21 26.69 -7.51 -10.91
CA LEU A 21 27.29 -7.89 -9.64
C LEU A 21 26.36 -8.78 -8.81
N LEU A 22 26.96 -9.81 -8.21
CA LEU A 22 26.41 -10.47 -7.03
C LEU A 22 27.18 -9.99 -5.79
N VAL A 23 26.51 -9.29 -4.89
CA VAL A 23 27.03 -8.84 -3.60
C VAL A 23 26.41 -9.70 -2.51
N LYS A 24 27.24 -10.45 -1.79
CA LYS A 24 26.78 -11.48 -0.86
C LYS A 24 27.44 -11.35 0.51
N ASN A 25 26.68 -11.50 1.58
CA ASN A 25 27.21 -11.45 2.96
C ASN A 25 28.00 -10.15 3.24
N CYS A 26 27.54 -9.02 2.70
CA CYS A 26 28.23 -7.74 2.81
C CYS A 26 27.53 -6.79 3.79
N TYR A 27 28.33 -5.90 4.38
CA TYR A 27 27.87 -4.92 5.35
C TYR A 27 28.13 -3.52 4.82
N PHE A 28 27.07 -2.71 4.68
CA PHE A 28 27.14 -1.31 4.34
C PHE A 28 26.93 -0.50 5.61
N ASP A 29 28.03 -0.22 6.31
CA ASP A 29 28.08 0.30 7.67
C ASP A 29 29.49 0.79 7.97
N GLY A 30 29.67 1.82 8.79
CA GLY A 30 30.97 2.20 9.32
C GLY A 30 31.12 3.69 9.62
N PRO A 31 32.25 4.08 10.25
CA PRO A 31 32.46 5.44 10.75
C PRO A 31 32.58 6.51 9.65
N ALA A 32 32.88 6.12 8.40
CA ALA A 32 32.92 7.07 7.29
C ALA A 32 31.52 7.60 6.90
N ASP A 33 30.43 6.96 7.36
CA ASP A 33 29.04 7.40 7.18
C ASP A 33 28.69 7.74 5.71
N GLY A 34 29.24 6.93 4.81
CA GLY A 34 29.00 7.04 3.38
C GLY A 34 27.54 6.84 3.00
N GLU A 35 27.24 7.10 1.73
CA GLU A 35 25.88 6.98 1.20
C GLU A 35 25.88 6.50 -0.25
N SER A 36 24.72 6.05 -0.72
CA SER A 36 24.51 5.77 -2.14
C SER A 36 25.43 4.70 -2.72
N ALA A 37 25.66 3.62 -1.96
CA ALA A 37 26.59 2.55 -2.31
C ALA A 37 26.35 1.98 -3.72
N PHE A 38 25.10 1.76 -4.10
CA PHE A 38 24.66 1.32 -5.42
C PHE A 38 23.92 2.46 -6.12
N LYS A 39 24.67 3.46 -6.55
CA LYS A 39 24.12 4.52 -7.39
C LYS A 39 24.44 4.25 -8.86
N GLU A 40 23.43 4.39 -9.72
CA GLU A 40 23.51 4.22 -11.16
C GLU A 40 24.00 2.83 -11.59
N CYS A 41 23.55 1.78 -10.90
CA CYS A 41 23.97 0.41 -11.17
C CYS A 41 22.98 -0.35 -12.06
N ASN A 42 23.44 -1.45 -12.65
CA ASN A 42 22.63 -2.32 -13.49
C ASN A 42 22.88 -3.80 -13.18
N GLN A 43 21.85 -4.65 -13.19
CA GLN A 43 21.95 -6.09 -12.93
C GLN A 43 22.70 -6.39 -11.62
N ILE A 44 22.11 -5.93 -10.50
CA ILE A 44 22.67 -6.11 -9.16
C ILE A 44 21.84 -7.13 -8.39
N GLU A 45 22.52 -8.11 -7.81
CA GLU A 45 21.96 -9.04 -6.84
C GLU A 45 22.61 -8.81 -5.48
N ALA A 46 21.85 -8.32 -4.50
CA ALA A 46 22.27 -8.20 -3.10
C ALA A 46 21.64 -9.31 -2.27
N LYS A 47 22.46 -10.16 -1.65
CA LYS A 47 22.00 -11.35 -0.93
C LYS A 47 22.66 -11.45 0.46
N HIS A 48 21.86 -11.62 1.51
CA HIS A 48 22.38 -11.67 2.89
C HIS A 48 23.18 -10.42 3.28
N CYS A 49 22.73 -9.24 2.84
CA CYS A 49 23.42 -7.98 3.11
C CYS A 49 22.76 -7.22 4.26
N LEU A 50 23.57 -6.46 5.00
CA LEU A 50 23.10 -5.45 5.95
C LEU A 50 23.33 -4.06 5.36
N PHE A 51 22.27 -3.26 5.29
CA PHE A 51 22.31 -1.85 4.89
C PHE A 51 22.00 -0.99 6.11
N ASN A 52 23.05 -0.43 6.71
CA ASN A 52 22.95 0.50 7.83
C ASN A 52 23.21 1.96 7.40
N LEU A 53 23.68 2.18 6.17
CA LEU A 53 23.95 3.49 5.61
C LEU A 53 22.80 4.02 4.74
N ARG A 54 22.86 5.32 4.43
CA ARG A 54 21.79 6.06 3.75
C ARG A 54 21.79 5.81 2.24
N TYR A 55 20.60 5.89 1.65
CA TYR A 55 20.37 5.91 0.21
C TYR A 55 20.97 4.75 -0.59
N PRO A 56 21.03 3.49 -0.10
CA PRO A 56 21.82 2.43 -0.71
C PRO A 56 21.57 2.21 -2.21
N PHE A 57 20.33 2.32 -2.70
CA PHE A 57 19.97 2.03 -4.09
C PHE A 57 19.34 3.24 -4.77
N TRP A 58 19.99 3.77 -5.81
CA TRP A 58 19.57 5.01 -6.46
C TRP A 58 19.84 4.99 -7.96
N HIS A 59 18.79 5.15 -8.78
CA HIS A 59 18.88 5.06 -10.25
C HIS A 59 19.34 3.68 -10.76
N ASP A 60 18.91 2.61 -10.11
CA ASP A 60 19.29 1.25 -10.50
C ASP A 60 18.30 0.61 -11.48
N CYS A 61 18.80 -0.33 -12.29
CA CYS A 61 18.00 -1.13 -13.22
C CYS A 61 18.31 -2.62 -13.05
N GLY A 62 17.29 -3.45 -12.83
CA GLY A 62 17.48 -4.89 -12.61
C GLY A 62 18.16 -5.17 -11.26
N LEU A 63 17.47 -4.80 -10.19
CA LEU A 63 17.95 -4.94 -8.82
C LEU A 63 17.19 -6.07 -8.11
N THR A 64 17.92 -7.06 -7.59
CA THR A 64 17.36 -8.12 -6.74
C THR A 64 17.97 -8.02 -5.35
N ILE A 65 17.12 -7.90 -4.33
CA ILE A 65 17.53 -7.91 -2.92
C ILE A 65 16.86 -9.11 -2.26
N SER A 66 17.65 -9.95 -1.60
CA SER A 66 17.12 -11.13 -0.93
C SER A 66 17.78 -11.37 0.43
N HIS A 67 17.00 -11.86 1.40
CA HIS A 67 17.49 -12.23 2.72
C HIS A 67 18.31 -11.13 3.41
N SER A 68 17.94 -9.87 3.22
CA SER A 68 18.74 -8.71 3.61
C SER A 68 17.99 -7.82 4.60
N GLU A 69 18.73 -6.96 5.29
CA GLU A 69 18.18 -6.04 6.28
C GLU A 69 18.59 -4.61 5.96
N MET A 70 17.60 -3.73 5.82
CA MET A 70 17.79 -2.27 5.81
C MET A 70 17.34 -1.75 7.16
N THR A 71 18.29 -1.24 7.95
CA THR A 71 18.02 -0.82 9.33
C THR A 71 17.28 0.52 9.38
N VAL A 72 16.93 0.96 10.59
CA VAL A 72 16.38 2.31 10.83
C VAL A 72 17.30 3.45 10.37
N ASN A 73 18.61 3.21 10.28
CA ASN A 73 19.57 4.19 9.78
C ASN A 73 19.55 4.30 8.24
N CYS A 74 18.98 3.29 7.57
CA CYS A 74 18.83 3.23 6.12
C CYS A 74 17.69 4.14 5.63
N ARG A 75 17.87 5.45 5.83
CA ARG A 75 16.81 6.47 5.81
C ARG A 75 15.91 6.46 4.57
N ALA A 76 16.46 6.39 3.35
CA ALA A 76 15.66 6.44 2.12
C ALA A 76 16.16 5.43 1.09
N ALA A 77 15.69 4.18 1.19
CA ALA A 77 16.44 3.04 0.70
C ALA A 77 16.48 2.84 -0.83
N LEU A 78 15.36 3.09 -1.53
CA LEU A 78 15.23 2.84 -2.97
C LEU A 78 14.56 4.00 -3.69
N TRP A 79 15.24 4.60 -4.67
CA TRP A 79 14.79 5.77 -5.42
C TRP A 79 15.07 5.63 -6.92
N TYR A 80 14.13 6.07 -7.75
CA TYR A 80 14.26 6.16 -9.22
C TYR A 80 14.74 4.88 -9.91
N SER A 81 14.44 3.73 -9.31
CA SER A 81 14.95 2.44 -9.77
C SER A 81 13.85 1.64 -10.48
N ASN A 82 14.23 0.80 -11.43
CA ASN A 82 13.29 -0.03 -12.19
C ASN A 82 13.68 -1.50 -12.22
N HIS A 83 12.69 -2.37 -12.43
CA HIS A 83 12.85 -3.82 -12.38
C HIS A 83 13.48 -4.27 -11.05
N VAL A 84 12.75 -4.03 -9.96
CA VAL A 84 13.23 -4.28 -8.60
C VAL A 84 12.49 -5.45 -7.99
N ILE A 85 13.24 -6.41 -7.46
CA ILE A 85 12.72 -7.57 -6.74
C ILE A 85 13.28 -7.54 -5.32
N VAL A 86 12.41 -7.59 -4.31
CA VAL A 86 12.81 -7.69 -2.89
C VAL A 86 12.11 -8.87 -2.25
N THR A 87 12.89 -9.77 -1.65
CA THR A 87 12.39 -11.03 -1.09
C THR A 87 13.00 -11.31 0.29
N ASP A 88 12.23 -11.88 1.20
CA ASP A 88 12.73 -12.41 2.48
C ASP A 88 13.52 -11.38 3.31
N SER A 89 13.12 -10.11 3.24
CA SER A 89 13.95 -8.97 3.70
C SER A 89 13.21 -8.02 4.62
N LYS A 90 13.98 -7.28 5.43
CA LYS A 90 13.47 -6.24 6.33
C LYS A 90 13.78 -4.85 5.77
N LEU A 91 12.78 -3.99 5.73
CA LEU A 91 12.90 -2.61 5.25
C LEU A 91 12.45 -1.65 6.36
N HIS A 92 13.37 -1.27 7.23
CA HIS A 92 13.08 -0.48 8.43
C HIS A 92 13.50 0.99 8.32
N GLY A 93 13.87 1.43 7.11
CA GLY A 93 14.21 2.80 6.81
C GLY A 93 13.00 3.74 6.83
N ILE A 94 13.23 5.03 7.12
CA ILE A 94 12.17 6.05 7.18
C ILE A 94 11.39 6.17 5.86
N LYS A 95 12.06 5.95 4.71
CA LYS A 95 11.47 6.02 3.37
C LYS A 95 11.96 4.88 2.48
N ALA A 96 11.11 4.39 1.58
CA ALA A 96 11.55 3.50 0.51
C ALA A 96 10.62 3.57 -0.72
N PHE A 97 11.15 3.13 -1.87
CA PHE A 97 10.46 3.08 -3.16
C PHE A 97 9.86 4.42 -3.59
N ARG A 98 10.73 5.41 -3.81
CA ARG A 98 10.33 6.69 -4.40
C ARG A 98 10.45 6.62 -5.91
N GLU A 99 9.34 6.85 -6.63
CA GLU A 99 9.35 6.96 -8.09
C GLU A 99 10.02 5.75 -8.77
N CYS A 100 9.83 4.57 -8.19
CA CYS A 100 10.30 3.30 -8.76
C CYS A 100 9.26 2.72 -9.73
N SER A 101 9.69 1.76 -10.56
CA SER A 101 8.76 1.04 -11.43
C SER A 101 9.09 -0.44 -11.59
N ASP A 102 8.06 -1.23 -11.90
CA ASP A 102 8.16 -2.70 -12.01
C ASP A 102 8.80 -3.34 -10.77
N VAL A 103 8.08 -3.23 -9.66
CA VAL A 103 8.52 -3.66 -8.33
C VAL A 103 7.81 -4.93 -7.91
N THR A 104 8.55 -5.90 -7.40
CA THR A 104 8.02 -7.10 -6.71
C THR A 104 8.55 -7.15 -5.29
N ILE A 105 7.66 -7.30 -4.32
CA ILE A 105 8.00 -7.46 -2.90
C ILE A 105 7.32 -8.72 -2.39
N GLN A 106 8.08 -9.62 -1.77
CA GLN A 106 7.53 -10.88 -1.26
C GLN A 106 8.17 -11.29 0.07
N ASN A 107 7.36 -11.77 1.02
CA ASN A 107 7.84 -12.25 2.31
C ASN A 107 8.73 -11.23 3.04
N CYS A 108 8.26 -9.97 3.09
CA CYS A 108 8.99 -8.87 3.69
C CYS A 108 8.35 -8.36 4.97
N ASP A 109 9.17 -7.73 5.80
CA ASP A 109 8.72 -6.95 6.95
C ASP A 109 9.13 -5.48 6.76
N ILE A 110 8.13 -4.61 6.69
CA ILE A 110 8.31 -3.19 6.35
C ILE A 110 7.91 -2.33 7.55
N ILE A 111 8.81 -1.45 7.98
CA ILE A 111 8.53 -0.41 8.97
C ILE A 111 9.09 0.89 8.41
N SER A 112 8.23 1.74 7.86
CA SER A 112 8.67 2.93 7.14
C SER A 112 7.64 4.02 7.19
N SER A 113 8.01 5.22 7.63
CA SER A 113 7.07 6.35 7.71
C SER A 113 6.47 6.71 6.34
N GLU A 114 7.25 6.61 5.26
CA GLU A 114 6.79 6.88 3.89
C GLU A 114 7.21 5.76 2.93
N PHE A 115 6.26 5.02 2.36
CA PHE A 115 6.60 3.87 1.53
C PHE A 115 5.86 3.87 0.19
N GLY A 116 6.61 3.67 -0.89
CA GLY A 116 6.03 3.40 -2.21
C GLY A 116 5.32 4.59 -2.85
N TRP A 117 5.88 5.80 -2.79
CA TRP A 117 5.23 6.97 -3.39
C TRP A 117 5.55 7.09 -4.88
N SER A 118 4.52 7.38 -5.67
CA SER A 118 4.60 7.53 -7.13
C SER A 118 5.20 6.32 -7.83
N VAL A 119 4.95 5.12 -7.31
CA VAL A 119 5.43 3.87 -7.90
C VAL A 119 4.50 3.43 -9.02
N GLN A 120 5.10 2.97 -10.11
CA GLN A 120 4.38 2.48 -11.29
C GLN A 120 4.58 0.97 -11.41
N LYS A 121 3.49 0.19 -11.32
CA LYS A 121 3.52 -1.28 -11.33
C LYS A 121 4.26 -1.85 -10.12
N ILE A 122 3.50 -2.19 -9.07
CA ILE A 122 4.04 -2.85 -7.87
C ILE A 122 3.18 -4.05 -7.47
N CYS A 123 3.86 -5.18 -7.27
CA CYS A 123 3.28 -6.40 -6.72
C CYS A 123 3.82 -6.62 -5.31
N MET A 124 2.93 -6.86 -4.33
CA MET A 124 3.30 -7.15 -2.94
C MET A 124 2.56 -8.39 -2.44
N GLU A 125 3.30 -9.38 -1.95
CA GLU A 125 2.73 -10.66 -1.51
C GLU A 125 3.32 -11.12 -0.17
N ASP A 126 2.49 -11.70 0.70
CA ASP A 126 2.92 -12.28 2.00
C ASP A 126 3.76 -11.32 2.85
N THR A 127 3.32 -10.06 2.99
CA THR A 127 4.15 -8.99 3.54
C THR A 127 3.44 -8.24 4.66
N THR A 128 4.17 -7.90 5.72
CA THR A 128 3.73 -6.99 6.78
C THR A 128 4.28 -5.60 6.53
N ALA A 129 3.44 -4.58 6.74
CA ALA A 129 3.86 -3.19 6.57
C ALA A 129 3.27 -2.26 7.63
N ILE A 130 4.12 -1.47 8.27
CA ILE A 130 3.73 -0.37 9.17
C ILE A 130 4.17 0.96 8.54
N SER A 131 3.23 1.88 8.31
CA SER A 131 3.54 3.15 7.66
C SER A 131 2.59 4.29 8.00
N GLU A 132 3.10 5.52 8.02
CA GLU A 132 2.24 6.71 8.13
C GLU A 132 1.64 7.08 6.78
N TYR A 133 2.45 7.10 5.72
CA TYR A 133 2.02 7.36 4.34
C TYR A 133 2.42 6.22 3.41
N PHE A 134 1.43 5.45 2.97
CA PHE A 134 1.64 4.22 2.22
C PHE A 134 1.05 4.32 0.82
N MET A 135 1.87 4.06 -0.20
CA MET A 135 1.47 3.99 -1.61
C MET A 135 0.86 5.28 -2.19
N MET A 136 1.28 6.44 -1.71
CA MET A 136 0.76 7.73 -2.19
C MET A 136 1.02 7.92 -3.70
N ARG A 137 -0.03 8.20 -4.47
CA ARG A 137 0.01 8.48 -5.93
C ARG A 137 0.61 7.35 -6.78
N SER A 138 0.56 6.12 -6.30
CA SER A 138 1.04 4.95 -7.03
C SER A 138 -0.04 4.40 -7.96
N GLU A 139 0.38 3.76 -9.05
CA GLU A 139 -0.54 3.22 -10.05
C GLU A 139 -0.15 1.79 -10.47
N ASN A 140 -1.16 0.98 -10.81
CA ASN A 140 -1.00 -0.42 -11.19
C ASN A 140 -0.49 -1.30 -10.03
N LEU A 141 -1.28 -1.40 -8.96
CA LEU A 141 -0.92 -2.14 -7.73
C LEU A 141 -1.59 -3.53 -7.71
N ILE A 142 -0.86 -4.57 -7.31
CA ILE A 142 -1.41 -5.92 -7.05
C ILE A 142 -0.91 -6.43 -5.70
N PHE A 143 -1.81 -6.56 -4.74
CA PHE A 143 -1.47 -6.90 -3.35
C PHE A 143 -2.20 -8.16 -2.93
N ARG A 144 -1.48 -9.12 -2.35
CA ARG A 144 -2.05 -10.39 -1.87
C ARG A 144 -1.52 -10.75 -0.50
N ARG A 145 -2.41 -11.09 0.45
CA ARG A 145 -1.98 -11.51 1.79
C ARG A 145 -1.06 -10.49 2.47
N VAL A 146 -1.40 -9.21 2.31
CA VAL A 146 -0.69 -8.09 2.92
C VAL A 146 -1.40 -7.70 4.21
N HIS A 147 -0.64 -7.60 5.29
CA HIS A 147 -1.11 -7.03 6.55
C HIS A 147 -0.49 -5.64 6.73
N PHE A 148 -1.33 -4.61 6.71
CA PHE A 148 -0.92 -3.23 6.85
C PHE A 148 -1.47 -2.61 8.13
N GLN A 149 -0.62 -1.87 8.85
CA GLN A 149 -1.02 -0.98 9.93
C GLN A 149 -0.53 0.45 9.66
N GLY A 150 -1.40 1.46 9.77
CA GLY A 150 -0.95 2.82 9.47
C GLY A 150 -1.97 3.94 9.64
N LYS A 151 -1.72 5.07 8.98
CA LYS A 151 -2.63 6.23 9.05
C LYS A 151 -3.19 6.65 7.70
N TYR A 152 -2.34 6.99 6.74
CA TYR A 152 -2.76 7.58 5.46
C TYR A 152 -2.34 6.65 4.33
N SER A 153 -3.18 5.66 4.04
CA SER A 153 -2.87 4.63 3.06
C SER A 153 -3.58 4.87 1.72
N PHE A 154 -2.89 4.52 0.63
CA PHE A 154 -3.47 4.45 -0.72
C PHE A 154 -4.11 5.76 -1.20
N GLN A 155 -3.56 6.91 -0.83
CA GLN A 155 -4.08 8.20 -1.30
C GLN A 155 -3.74 8.43 -2.78
N TYR A 156 -4.74 8.79 -3.59
CA TYR A 156 -4.61 9.10 -5.02
C TYR A 156 -4.09 7.94 -5.87
N ILE A 157 -4.32 6.69 -5.47
CA ILE A 157 -3.87 5.54 -6.27
C ILE A 157 -4.79 5.28 -7.46
N LYS A 158 -4.25 4.64 -8.50
CA LYS A 158 -5.05 4.20 -9.65
C LYS A 158 -4.78 2.77 -10.05
N ASN A 159 -5.81 2.10 -10.57
CA ASN A 159 -5.72 0.75 -11.13
C ASN A 159 -5.11 -0.24 -10.13
N ALA A 160 -5.84 -0.57 -9.07
CA ALA A 160 -5.31 -1.39 -7.98
C ALA A 160 -6.18 -2.60 -7.65
N GLN A 161 -5.54 -3.71 -7.33
CA GLN A 161 -6.18 -4.95 -6.94
C GLN A 161 -5.61 -5.45 -5.62
N PHE A 162 -6.51 -5.74 -4.67
CA PHE A 162 -6.16 -6.23 -3.34
C PHE A 162 -6.95 -7.52 -3.07
N ASP A 163 -6.27 -8.57 -2.61
CA ASP A 163 -6.89 -9.87 -2.33
C ASP A 163 -6.36 -10.48 -1.02
N ASN A 164 -7.29 -10.90 -0.17
CA ASN A 164 -6.99 -11.53 1.11
C ASN A 164 -6.07 -10.68 2.00
N CYS A 165 -6.32 -9.37 2.06
CA CYS A 165 -5.53 -8.41 2.82
C CYS A 165 -6.21 -8.03 4.14
N VAL A 166 -5.40 -7.55 5.09
CA VAL A 166 -5.86 -6.95 6.35
C VAL A 166 -5.28 -5.55 6.46
N PHE A 167 -6.14 -4.54 6.48
CA PHE A 167 -5.74 -3.14 6.60
C PHE A 167 -6.32 -2.55 7.88
N ASP A 168 -5.47 -2.21 8.84
CA ASP A 168 -5.80 -1.40 10.01
C ASP A 168 -5.20 -0.01 9.81
N THR A 169 -6.02 0.94 9.42
CA THR A 169 -5.54 2.26 9.02
C THR A 169 -6.51 3.34 9.47
N LYS A 170 -6.06 4.60 9.51
CA LYS A 170 -7.01 5.70 9.69
C LYS A 170 -7.73 5.92 8.36
N ASP A 171 -7.13 6.67 7.44
CA ASP A 171 -7.69 6.96 6.13
C ASP A 171 -7.14 5.96 5.09
N ALA A 172 -8.00 5.49 4.18
CA ALA A 172 -7.60 4.63 3.07
C ALA A 172 -8.32 4.98 1.77
N PHE A 173 -7.63 4.83 0.63
CA PHE A 173 -8.22 4.95 -0.71
C PHE A 173 -8.85 6.31 -1.04
N TRP A 174 -8.41 7.38 -0.36
CA TRP A 174 -8.84 8.73 -0.66
C TRP A 174 -8.50 9.08 -2.12
N HIS A 175 -9.49 9.51 -2.90
CA HIS A 175 -9.33 9.85 -4.32
C HIS A 175 -8.80 8.68 -5.17
N GLY A 176 -9.02 7.45 -4.71
CA GLY A 176 -8.66 6.25 -5.45
C GLY A 176 -9.50 6.08 -6.72
N GLU A 177 -8.90 5.56 -7.78
CA GLU A 177 -9.57 5.33 -9.07
C GLU A 177 -9.37 3.89 -9.57
N ASN A 178 -10.45 3.23 -10.00
CA ASN A 178 -10.41 1.87 -10.57
C ASN A 178 -9.74 0.86 -9.62
N ILE A 179 -10.38 0.63 -8.48
CA ILE A 179 -9.85 -0.23 -7.41
C ILE A 179 -10.79 -1.42 -7.23
N THR A 180 -10.23 -2.62 -7.09
CA THR A 180 -10.99 -3.80 -6.65
C THR A 180 -10.34 -4.45 -5.44
N ILE A 181 -11.14 -4.67 -4.40
CA ILE A 181 -10.73 -5.31 -3.15
C ILE A 181 -11.59 -6.56 -2.95
N ARG A 182 -10.94 -7.69 -2.67
CA ARG A 182 -11.61 -8.99 -2.47
C ARG A 182 -11.17 -9.65 -1.18
N ASN A 183 -12.09 -10.35 -0.52
CA ASN A 183 -11.79 -11.25 0.61
C ASN A 183 -10.98 -10.58 1.73
N SER A 184 -11.16 -9.28 1.93
CA SER A 184 -10.25 -8.49 2.77
C SER A 184 -10.98 -7.86 3.95
N THR A 185 -10.24 -7.61 5.03
CA THR A 185 -10.73 -6.82 6.17
C THR A 185 -10.11 -5.44 6.13
N ILE A 186 -10.93 -4.40 6.18
CA ILE A 186 -10.51 -3.00 6.20
C ILE A 186 -11.13 -2.35 7.42
N LYS A 187 -10.26 -1.95 8.35
CA LYS A 187 -10.62 -1.17 9.53
C LYS A 187 -10.04 0.23 9.37
N GLY A 188 -10.89 1.24 9.44
CA GLY A 188 -10.44 2.62 9.45
C GLY A 188 -11.54 3.68 9.51
N GLU A 189 -11.08 4.93 9.59
CA GLU A 189 -11.91 6.13 9.59
C GLU A 189 -11.90 6.73 8.18
N TYR A 190 -13.04 7.18 7.66
CA TYR A 190 -13.07 7.88 6.37
C TYR A 190 -12.61 7.03 5.16
N LEU A 191 -13.00 5.76 5.15
CA LEU A 191 -12.64 4.83 4.08
C LEU A 191 -13.14 5.33 2.70
N ALA A 192 -12.25 5.37 1.72
CA ALA A 192 -12.52 5.58 0.30
C ALA A 192 -13.20 6.90 -0.08
N TRP A 193 -13.00 7.94 0.71
CA TRP A 193 -13.55 9.26 0.42
C TRP A 193 -13.15 9.74 -0.98
N TYR A 194 -14.14 10.24 -1.73
CA TYR A 194 -13.96 10.75 -3.10
C TYR A 194 -13.41 9.72 -4.12
N SER A 195 -13.51 8.42 -3.83
CA SER A 195 -13.09 7.39 -4.77
C SER A 195 -14.02 7.32 -5.99
N ASN A 196 -13.49 6.85 -7.12
CA ASN A 196 -14.25 6.61 -8.34
C ASN A 196 -13.99 5.19 -8.84
N ASN A 197 -15.06 4.43 -9.09
CA ASN A 197 -14.98 3.04 -9.53
C ASN A 197 -14.22 2.15 -8.52
N LEU A 198 -14.71 2.14 -7.28
CA LEU A 198 -14.26 1.25 -6.21
C LEU A 198 -15.23 0.07 -6.10
N ILE A 199 -14.69 -1.15 -6.18
CA ILE A 199 -15.44 -2.41 -6.07
C ILE A 199 -14.91 -3.19 -4.87
N LEU A 200 -15.77 -3.53 -3.92
CA LEU A 200 -15.47 -4.44 -2.83
C LEU A 200 -16.32 -5.71 -2.96
N ILE A 201 -15.70 -6.87 -2.79
CA ILE A 201 -16.34 -8.18 -2.93
C ILE A 201 -15.95 -9.05 -1.75
N ASN A 202 -16.93 -9.53 -0.98
CA ASN A 202 -16.69 -10.40 0.17
C ASN A 202 -15.69 -9.77 1.15
N CYS A 203 -15.88 -8.48 1.46
CA CYS A 203 -15.01 -7.72 2.36
C CYS A 203 -15.71 -7.43 3.68
N LYS A 204 -14.93 -7.37 4.75
CA LYS A 204 -15.36 -6.85 6.05
C LYS A 204 -14.86 -5.42 6.23
N ILE A 205 -15.78 -4.50 6.46
CA ILE A 205 -15.50 -3.07 6.63
C ILE A 205 -15.85 -2.65 8.06
N ILE A 206 -14.94 -1.94 8.71
CA ILE A 206 -15.07 -1.54 10.11
C ILE A 206 -14.68 -0.07 10.27
N GLY A 207 -15.53 0.72 10.93
CA GLY A 207 -15.22 2.08 11.34
C GLY A 207 -16.11 3.17 10.73
N THR A 208 -15.86 4.40 11.18
CA THR A 208 -16.76 5.55 10.96
C THR A 208 -16.64 6.17 9.56
N GLN A 209 -17.78 6.66 9.07
CA GLN A 209 -17.90 7.44 7.83
C GLN A 209 -17.26 6.79 6.60
N PRO A 210 -17.49 5.49 6.32
CA PRO A 210 -16.98 4.89 5.11
C PRO A 210 -17.77 5.37 3.89
N PHE A 211 -17.06 5.45 2.77
CA PHE A 211 -17.63 5.60 1.44
C PHE A 211 -18.35 6.92 1.18
N CYS A 212 -17.88 8.04 1.71
CA CYS A 212 -18.46 9.35 1.40
C CYS A 212 -17.93 9.90 0.07
N TYR A 213 -18.78 10.62 -0.67
CA TYR A 213 -18.48 11.30 -1.92
C TYR A 213 -17.99 10.40 -3.06
N CYS A 214 -18.32 9.11 -3.01
CA CYS A 214 -17.87 8.12 -3.99
C CYS A 214 -18.69 8.18 -5.29
N LYS A 215 -18.04 7.85 -6.40
CA LYS A 215 -18.68 7.65 -7.71
C LYS A 215 -18.50 6.21 -8.16
N ASN A 216 -19.54 5.62 -8.74
CA ASN A 216 -19.53 4.22 -9.20
C ASN A 216 -19.04 3.24 -8.12
N LEU A 217 -19.50 3.42 -6.87
CA LEU A 217 -19.15 2.53 -5.77
C LEU A 217 -19.96 1.24 -5.86
N LYS A 218 -19.29 0.09 -5.73
CA LYS A 218 -19.94 -1.21 -5.72
C LYS A 218 -19.49 -2.07 -4.54
N LEU A 219 -20.45 -2.57 -3.76
CA LEU A 219 -20.22 -3.55 -2.70
C LEU A 219 -21.00 -4.83 -3.04
N VAL A 220 -20.33 -5.97 -3.00
CA VAL A 220 -20.93 -7.30 -3.25
C VAL A 220 -20.65 -8.18 -2.04
N ASP A 221 -21.71 -8.60 -1.36
CA ASP A 221 -21.67 -9.50 -0.21
C ASP A 221 -20.69 -9.04 0.89
N CYS A 222 -20.75 -7.75 1.24
CA CYS A 222 -19.87 -7.15 2.24
C CYS A 222 -20.47 -7.15 3.64
N GLU A 223 -19.61 -7.34 4.65
CA GLU A 223 -19.94 -7.05 6.05
C GLU A 223 -19.55 -5.62 6.38
N MET A 224 -20.41 -4.91 7.12
CA MET A 224 -20.15 -3.57 7.64
C MET A 224 -20.47 -3.59 9.13
N VAL A 225 -19.47 -3.32 9.97
CA VAL A 225 -19.56 -3.43 11.44
C VAL A 225 -19.03 -2.16 12.06
N GLU A 226 -19.74 -1.59 13.05
CA GLU A 226 -19.34 -0.31 13.67
C GLU A 226 -19.20 0.80 12.61
N THR A 227 -20.12 0.82 11.64
CA THR A 227 -20.11 1.74 10.50
C THR A 227 -21.28 2.70 10.59
N ASP A 228 -20.99 3.92 11.01
CA ASP A 228 -21.92 5.05 11.04
C ASP A 228 -21.65 6.03 9.89
N LEU A 229 -22.65 6.88 9.61
CA LEU A 229 -22.59 7.99 8.67
C LEU A 229 -22.10 7.57 7.26
N ALA A 230 -22.41 6.33 6.87
CA ALA A 230 -21.91 5.76 5.64
C ALA A 230 -22.61 6.34 4.40
N PHE A 231 -21.89 6.36 3.28
CA PHE A 231 -22.41 6.66 1.93
C PHE A 231 -22.80 8.10 1.63
N GLU A 232 -22.40 9.08 2.45
CA GLU A 232 -22.77 10.49 2.24
C GLU A 232 -22.44 10.94 0.81
N LYS A 233 -23.44 11.39 0.06
CA LYS A 233 -23.32 11.94 -1.30
C LYS A 233 -22.70 10.96 -2.31
N SER A 234 -22.83 9.66 -2.07
CA SER A 234 -22.25 8.62 -2.93
C SER A 234 -23.23 8.06 -3.96
N GLN A 235 -22.69 7.71 -5.14
CA GLN A 235 -23.37 6.88 -6.14
C GLN A 235 -23.02 5.41 -5.86
N VAL A 236 -23.99 4.61 -5.43
CA VAL A 236 -23.71 3.31 -4.81
C VAL A 236 -24.62 2.18 -5.30
N GLU A 237 -24.02 1.03 -5.59
CA GLU A 237 -24.70 -0.27 -5.69
C GLU A 237 -24.12 -1.20 -4.61
N ALA A 238 -24.86 -1.43 -3.54
CA ALA A 238 -24.36 -2.21 -2.40
C ALA A 238 -25.29 -3.36 -2.04
N THR A 239 -24.69 -4.55 -1.85
CA THR A 239 -25.29 -5.68 -1.11
C THR A 239 -24.47 -5.89 0.15
N ILE A 240 -25.10 -5.62 1.30
CA ILE A 240 -24.49 -5.70 2.62
C ILE A 240 -25.21 -6.82 3.39
N ILE A 241 -24.46 -7.71 4.03
CA ILE A 241 -25.01 -8.92 4.67
C ILE A 241 -25.12 -8.82 6.20
N THR A 242 -24.91 -7.62 6.75
CA THR A 242 -24.94 -7.31 8.19
C THR A 242 -25.68 -6.00 8.43
N LYS A 243 -26.10 -5.75 9.66
CA LYS A 243 -26.68 -4.47 10.05
C LYS A 243 -25.65 -3.35 9.88
N VAL A 244 -26.09 -2.21 9.34
CA VAL A 244 -25.29 -0.96 9.29
C VAL A 244 -25.78 -0.02 10.39
N ASP A 245 -24.87 0.66 11.10
CA ASP A 245 -25.28 1.53 12.21
C ASP A 245 -25.99 2.78 11.73
N SER A 246 -25.44 3.51 10.74
CA SER A 246 -26.20 4.55 10.06
C SER A 246 -25.80 4.81 8.61
N ILE A 247 -26.79 5.19 7.82
CA ILE A 247 -26.65 5.57 6.40
C ILE A 247 -27.04 7.04 6.27
N LYS A 248 -26.18 7.86 5.68
CA LYS A 248 -26.42 9.30 5.49
C LYS A 248 -26.46 9.66 4.01
N ASN A 249 -27.52 10.35 3.59
CA ASN A 249 -27.65 11.04 2.30
C ASN A 249 -27.01 10.35 1.07
N PRO A 250 -27.32 9.08 0.75
CA PRO A 250 -26.82 8.47 -0.48
C PRO A 250 -27.38 9.24 -1.69
N LEU A 251 -26.50 9.62 -2.62
CA LEU A 251 -26.87 10.49 -3.75
C LEU A 251 -27.77 9.76 -4.75
N THR A 252 -27.33 8.60 -5.24
CA THR A 252 -28.09 7.74 -6.17
C THR A 252 -27.72 6.28 -6.01
N GLY A 253 -28.53 5.40 -6.60
CA GLY A 253 -28.29 3.95 -6.62
C GLY A 253 -29.10 3.21 -5.56
N VAL A 254 -28.64 2.02 -5.17
CA VAL A 254 -29.37 1.09 -4.30
C VAL A 254 -28.43 0.48 -3.27
N ILE A 255 -28.85 0.52 -2.00
CA ILE A 255 -28.22 -0.17 -0.88
C ILE A 255 -29.20 -1.22 -0.38
N THR A 256 -28.84 -2.50 -0.48
CA THR A 256 -29.58 -3.62 0.10
C THR A 256 -28.89 -4.05 1.38
N VAL A 257 -29.63 -4.08 2.50
CA VAL A 257 -29.09 -4.33 3.84
C VAL A 257 -30.13 -5.08 4.69
N PRO A 258 -29.75 -5.99 5.60
CA PRO A 258 -30.72 -6.67 6.47
C PRO A 258 -31.38 -5.72 7.48
N ASP A 259 -30.63 -4.79 8.06
CA ASP A 259 -31.12 -3.81 9.05
C ASP A 259 -30.25 -2.53 9.04
N VAL A 260 -30.82 -1.41 9.46
CA VAL A 260 -30.12 -0.13 9.60
C VAL A 260 -30.53 0.55 10.90
N GLY A 261 -29.54 0.97 11.70
CA GLY A 261 -29.81 1.64 12.97
C GLY A 261 -30.48 3.01 12.79
N GLU A 262 -29.87 3.88 11.97
CA GLU A 262 -30.38 5.21 11.66
C GLU A 262 -30.24 5.54 10.17
N VAL A 263 -31.26 6.19 9.61
CA VAL A 263 -31.24 6.72 8.24
C VAL A 263 -31.35 8.24 8.30
N ILE A 264 -30.30 8.93 7.86
CA ILE A 264 -30.20 10.39 7.89
C ILE A 264 -30.39 10.93 6.47
N LEU A 265 -31.53 11.57 6.21
CA LEU A 265 -31.93 12.10 4.89
C LEU A 265 -32.29 13.59 4.99
N ASP A 266 -31.30 14.40 5.35
CA ASP A 266 -31.42 15.87 5.49
C ASP A 266 -30.93 16.65 4.25
N ASP A 267 -30.43 15.96 3.22
CA ASP A 267 -30.08 16.54 1.91
C ASP A 267 -31.18 16.26 0.88
N VAL A 268 -31.73 17.32 0.28
CA VAL A 268 -32.79 17.22 -0.75
C VAL A 268 -32.33 16.50 -2.02
N GLU A 269 -31.02 16.47 -2.29
CA GLU A 269 -30.43 15.80 -3.44
C GLU A 269 -30.19 14.30 -3.19
N ALA A 270 -30.36 13.81 -1.96
CA ALA A 270 -30.22 12.38 -1.65
C ALA A 270 -31.37 11.57 -2.25
N LYS A 271 -31.12 10.90 -3.39
CA LYS A 271 -32.10 10.06 -4.12
C LYS A 271 -31.75 8.57 -4.09
N GLY A 272 -30.71 8.16 -3.34
CA GLY A 272 -30.36 6.75 -3.16
C GLY A 272 -31.49 5.96 -2.49
N LYS A 273 -31.69 4.71 -2.93
CA LYS A 273 -32.71 3.81 -2.37
C LYS A 273 -32.08 2.87 -1.35
N ILE A 274 -32.72 2.73 -0.19
CA ILE A 274 -32.34 1.75 0.84
C ILE A 274 -33.42 0.67 0.86
N ILE A 275 -33.02 -0.59 0.67
CA ILE A 275 -33.89 -1.77 0.70
C ILE A 275 -33.51 -2.61 1.92
N ILE A 276 -34.43 -2.70 2.88
CA ILE A 276 -34.26 -3.49 4.10
C ILE A 276 -34.85 -4.88 3.85
N THR A 277 -34.05 -5.95 4.01
CA THR A 277 -34.45 -7.32 3.66
C THR A 277 -34.91 -8.19 4.83
N GLY A 278 -34.59 -7.80 6.08
CA GLY A 278 -34.93 -8.57 7.29
C GLY A 278 -33.87 -9.58 7.70
#